data_AF-A0A2S9XHR9-F1
#
_entry.id   AF-A0A2S9XHR9-F1
#
_cell.length_a   1.000
_cell.length_b   1.000
_cell.length_c   1.000
_cell.angle_alpha   90.00
_cell.angle_beta   90.00
_cell.angle_gamma   90.00
#
_symmetry.space_group_name_H-M   'P 1'
#
loop_
_entity.id
_entity.type
_entity.pdbx_description
1 polymer ?
#
loop_
_entity_poly.entity_id
_entity_poly.type
_entity_poly.pdbx_seq_one_letter_code
_entity_poly.pdbx_strand_id
1 'polypeptide(L)'
;MPLLLGAMLSCSAVPDISAELTEYDELITDTRASACRCPEDLGFANRVECDDAYGPVSIAERQCLDDAVAGSEDDAQAHLDCVNMALQSYLQCLDANVECEEGAYDACTGDYMVATAACPSMPAGVQTTFDACL
;
A
#
# COMPACT_ATOMS: atom_id res chain seq x y z
N MET A 1 50.54 -25.52 -10.36
CA MET A 1 49.73 -24.44 -9.77
C MET A 1 48.73 -23.96 -10.81
N PRO A 2 47.48 -24.45 -10.84
CA PRO A 2 46.44 -23.88 -11.69
C PRO A 2 45.70 -22.78 -10.92
N LEU A 3 45.60 -21.61 -11.55
CA LEU A 3 44.83 -20.45 -11.11
C LEU A 3 43.33 -20.76 -11.26
N LEU A 4 42.61 -20.87 -10.14
CA LEU A 4 41.16 -20.87 -10.09
C LEU A 4 40.68 -19.41 -10.18
N LEU A 5 40.33 -18.96 -11.40
CA LEU A 5 39.55 -17.74 -11.59
C LEU A 5 38.11 -18.03 -11.13
N GLY A 6 37.78 -17.58 -9.92
CA GLY A 6 36.42 -17.53 -9.42
C GLY A 6 35.67 -16.37 -10.09
N ALA A 7 34.85 -16.67 -11.09
CA ALA A 7 33.80 -15.77 -11.55
C ALA A 7 32.63 -15.87 -10.55
N MET A 8 32.65 -15.03 -9.51
CA MET A 8 31.47 -14.77 -8.68
C MET A 8 30.54 -13.85 -9.48
N LEU A 9 29.79 -14.44 -10.41
CA LEU A 9 28.56 -13.85 -10.91
C LEU A 9 27.54 -13.96 -9.77
N SER A 10 27.50 -12.96 -8.91
CA SER A 10 26.39 -12.76 -7.99
C SER A 10 25.15 -12.49 -8.83
N CYS A 11 24.42 -13.54 -9.19
CA CYS A 11 23.03 -13.42 -9.63
C CYS A 11 22.23 -12.97 -8.41
N SER A 12 22.24 -11.68 -8.10
CA SER A 12 21.14 -11.09 -7.35
C SER A 12 19.94 -11.25 -8.28
N ALA A 13 19.07 -12.22 -7.98
CA ALA A 13 17.76 -12.23 -8.62
C ALA A 13 17.12 -10.87 -8.30
N VAL A 14 16.60 -10.18 -9.32
CA VAL A 14 15.76 -9.00 -9.08
C VAL A 14 14.68 -9.44 -8.09
N PRO A 15 14.47 -8.70 -6.98
CA PRO A 15 13.41 -9.03 -6.03
C PRO A 15 12.08 -9.12 -6.77
N ASP A 16 11.38 -10.23 -6.59
CA ASP A 16 10.03 -10.38 -7.09
C ASP A 16 9.08 -9.83 -6.03
N ILE A 17 8.61 -8.59 -6.23
CA ILE A 17 7.73 -7.87 -5.30
C ILE A 17 6.23 -8.10 -5.57
N SER A 18 5.91 -9.11 -6.39
CA SER A 18 4.52 -9.40 -6.75
C SER A 18 3.67 -9.79 -5.53
N ALA A 19 4.27 -10.39 -4.51
CA ALA A 19 3.60 -10.76 -3.26
C ALA A 19 3.25 -9.52 -2.43
N GLU A 20 4.20 -8.60 -2.26
CA GLU A 20 4.07 -7.37 -1.48
C GLU A 20 3.01 -6.45 -2.09
N LEU A 21 3.01 -6.33 -3.42
CA LEU A 21 1.95 -5.61 -4.13
C LEU A 21 0.60 -6.34 -3.99
N THR A 22 0.56 -7.67 -3.98
CA THR A 22 -0.71 -8.42 -3.78
C THR A 22 -1.28 -8.15 -2.39
N GLU A 23 -0.43 -8.17 -1.37
CA GLU A 23 -0.83 -7.80 -0.01
C GLU A 23 -1.28 -6.34 0.08
N TYR A 24 -0.59 -5.43 -0.61
CA TYR A 24 -1.01 -4.03 -0.69
C TYR A 24 -2.42 -3.88 -1.28
N ASP A 25 -2.70 -4.54 -2.41
CA ASP A 25 -4.00 -4.50 -3.08
C ASP A 25 -5.13 -5.03 -2.19
N GLU A 26 -4.89 -6.15 -1.51
CA GLU A 26 -5.83 -6.76 -0.56
C GLU A 26 -6.12 -5.81 0.61
N LEU A 27 -5.07 -5.28 1.23
CA LEU A 27 -5.19 -4.38 2.38
C LEU A 27 -5.86 -3.05 2.03
N ILE A 28 -5.52 -2.44 0.88
CA ILE A 28 -6.18 -1.22 0.41
C ILE A 28 -7.66 -1.49 0.12
N THR A 29 -7.98 -2.58 -0.54
CA THR A 29 -9.37 -2.96 -0.84
C THR A 29 -10.18 -3.13 0.45
N ASP A 30 -9.64 -3.86 1.42
CA ASP A 30 -10.30 -4.09 2.71
C ASP A 30 -10.42 -2.80 3.53
N THR A 31 -9.38 -1.96 3.51
CA THR A 31 -9.38 -0.65 4.18
C THR A 31 -10.44 0.28 3.57
N ARG A 32 -10.52 0.39 2.24
CA ARG A 32 -11.55 1.17 1.54
C ARG A 32 -12.95 0.68 1.91
N ALA A 33 -13.17 -0.65 1.91
CA ALA A 33 -14.44 -1.24 2.30
C ALA A 33 -14.80 -1.00 3.79
N SER A 34 -13.82 -1.04 4.69
CA SER A 34 -14.02 -0.77 6.11
C SER A 34 -14.31 0.71 6.37
N ALA A 35 -13.60 1.62 5.70
CA ALA A 35 -13.86 3.06 5.77
C ALA A 35 -15.28 3.41 5.28
N CYS A 36 -15.74 2.77 4.19
CA CYS A 36 -17.10 2.95 3.68
C CYS A 36 -18.23 2.39 4.57
N ARG A 37 -17.91 1.77 5.72
CA ARG A 37 -18.89 1.45 6.76
C ARG A 37 -19.51 2.71 7.36
N CYS A 38 -18.72 3.79 7.43
CA CYS A 38 -19.10 5.09 7.96
C CYS A 38 -19.02 6.15 6.84
N PRO A 39 -19.89 6.08 5.82
CA PRO A 39 -19.77 6.89 4.61
C PRO A 39 -19.89 8.39 4.86
N GLU A 40 -20.59 8.81 5.91
CA GLU A 40 -20.78 10.22 6.26
C GLU A 40 -19.47 10.89 6.71
N ASP A 41 -18.58 10.14 7.38
CA ASP A 41 -17.25 10.63 7.79
C ASP A 41 -16.36 10.94 6.56
N LEU A 42 -16.63 10.25 5.46
CA LEU A 42 -15.97 10.41 4.16
C LEU A 42 -16.69 11.40 3.24
N GLY A 43 -17.81 11.99 3.69
CA GLY A 43 -18.61 12.94 2.92
C GLY A 43 -19.55 12.33 1.88
N PHE A 44 -19.79 11.01 1.93
CA PHE A 44 -20.74 10.33 1.05
C PHE A 44 -22.12 10.22 1.71
N ALA A 45 -23.18 10.21 0.91
CA ALA A 45 -24.55 10.13 1.45
C ALA A 45 -24.90 8.72 1.96
N ASN A 46 -24.23 7.69 1.46
CA ASN A 46 -24.44 6.30 1.86
C ASN A 46 -23.28 5.42 1.40
N ARG A 47 -23.28 4.17 1.86
CA ARG A 47 -22.22 3.20 1.58
C ARG A 47 -22.10 2.85 0.08
N VAL A 48 -23.20 2.77 -0.66
CA VAL A 48 -23.13 2.42 -2.09
C VAL A 48 -22.35 3.48 -2.86
N GLU A 49 -22.59 4.74 -2.57
CA GLU A 49 -21.85 5.85 -3.17
C GLU A 49 -20.35 5.82 -2.81
N CYS A 50 -20.03 5.48 -1.56
CA CYS A 50 -18.65 5.33 -1.11
C CYS A 50 -17.94 4.15 -1.77
N ASP A 51 -18.59 2.98 -1.82
CA ASP A 51 -18.07 1.76 -2.45
C ASP A 51 -17.88 1.98 -3.97
N ASP A 52 -18.77 2.72 -4.63
CA ASP A 52 -18.64 3.10 -6.05
C ASP A 52 -17.48 4.07 -6.29
N ALA A 53 -17.17 4.95 -5.33
CA ALA A 53 -16.10 5.94 -5.45
C ALA A 53 -14.71 5.32 -5.21
N TYR A 54 -14.55 4.47 -4.20
CA TYR A 54 -13.25 3.91 -3.84
C TYR A 54 -13.01 2.51 -4.42
N GLY A 55 -14.02 1.64 -4.40
CA GLY A 55 -13.96 0.29 -4.94
C GLY A 55 -12.77 -0.57 -4.51
N PRO A 56 -12.65 -1.80 -5.05
CA PRO A 56 -11.40 -2.55 -4.98
C PRO A 56 -10.34 -1.94 -5.89
N VAL A 57 -9.07 -2.28 -5.63
CA VAL A 57 -7.97 -1.96 -6.56
C VAL A 57 -8.26 -2.54 -7.94
N SER A 58 -8.22 -1.69 -8.96
CA SER A 58 -8.51 -2.11 -10.33
C SER A 58 -7.29 -2.81 -10.98
N ILE A 59 -7.54 -3.60 -12.04
CA ILE A 59 -6.44 -4.20 -12.83
C ILE A 59 -5.50 -3.12 -13.38
N ALA A 60 -6.04 -1.97 -13.77
CA ALA A 60 -5.25 -0.85 -14.32
C ALA A 60 -4.40 -0.17 -13.24
N GLU A 61 -4.94 0.00 -12.03
CA GLU A 61 -4.22 0.52 -10.86
C GLU A 61 -3.08 -0.42 -10.48
N ARG A 62 -3.34 -1.73 -10.39
CA ARG A 62 -2.30 -2.74 -10.14
C ARG A 62 -1.20 -2.73 -11.21
N GLN A 63 -1.57 -2.69 -12.49
CA GLN A 63 -0.57 -2.60 -13.57
C GLN A 63 0.26 -1.31 -13.47
N CYS A 64 -0.37 -0.18 -13.14
CA CYS A 64 0.34 1.08 -12.93
C CYS A 64 1.36 0.99 -11.78
N LEU A 65 0.96 0.39 -10.66
CA LEU A 65 1.84 0.21 -9.50
C LEU A 65 3.04 -0.68 -9.83
N ASP A 66 2.81 -1.79 -10.53
CA ASP A 66 3.86 -2.72 -10.99
C ASP A 66 4.87 -2.02 -11.93
N ASP A 67 4.36 -1.25 -12.90
CA ASP A 67 5.18 -0.47 -13.82
C ASP A 67 5.97 0.65 -13.11
N ALA A 68 5.40 1.26 -12.07
CA ALA A 68 6.00 2.38 -11.35
C ALA A 68 7.29 1.99 -10.59
N VAL A 69 7.35 0.76 -10.11
CA VAL A 69 8.43 0.22 -9.27
C VAL A 69 9.43 -0.63 -10.06
N ALA A 70 9.17 -0.89 -11.34
CA ALA A 70 10.03 -1.68 -12.20
C ALA A 70 11.46 -1.10 -12.26
N GLY A 71 12.45 -1.94 -11.96
CA GLY A 71 13.86 -1.54 -11.85
C GLY A 71 14.22 -0.80 -10.56
N SER A 72 13.33 -0.78 -9.56
CA SER A 72 13.56 -0.27 -8.21
C SER A 72 12.92 -1.17 -7.14
N GLU A 73 12.89 -2.48 -7.42
CA GLU A 73 12.14 -3.46 -6.63
C GLU A 73 12.66 -3.59 -5.19
N ASP A 74 13.97 -3.47 -4.94
CA ASP A 74 14.53 -3.49 -3.58
C ASP A 74 13.99 -2.34 -2.71
N ASP A 75 13.97 -1.12 -3.27
CA ASP A 75 13.48 0.08 -2.57
C ASP A 75 11.95 0.02 -2.40
N ALA A 76 11.25 -0.50 -3.42
CA ALA A 76 9.81 -0.69 -3.38
C ALA A 76 9.39 -1.75 -2.36
N GLN A 77 10.13 -2.85 -2.23
CA GLN A 77 9.86 -3.89 -1.24
C GLN A 77 9.92 -3.32 0.18
N ALA A 78 11.01 -2.62 0.52
CA ALA A 78 11.16 -2.03 1.85
C ALA A 78 10.08 -0.99 2.17
N HIS A 79 9.62 -0.25 1.15
CA HIS A 79 8.51 0.68 1.28
C HIS A 79 7.18 -0.05 1.50
N LEU A 80 6.84 -1.02 0.64
CA LEU A 80 5.59 -1.78 0.67
C LEU A 80 5.45 -2.60 1.95
N ASP A 81 6.51 -3.26 2.41
CA ASP A 81 6.50 -3.99 3.70
C ASP A 81 6.06 -3.07 4.85
N CYS A 82 6.59 -1.85 4.88
CA CYS A 82 6.24 -0.87 5.90
C CYS A 82 4.81 -0.35 5.74
N VAL A 83 4.41 0.00 4.51
CA VAL A 83 3.07 0.52 4.23
C VAL A 83 1.99 -0.54 4.48
N ASN A 84 2.25 -1.81 4.16
CA ASN A 84 1.34 -2.93 4.42
C ASN A 84 1.11 -3.12 5.93
N MET A 85 2.17 -3.03 6.76
CA MET A 85 2.01 -3.05 8.22
C MET A 85 1.17 -1.87 8.73
N ALA A 86 1.36 -0.68 8.16
CA ALA A 86 0.57 0.51 8.50
C ALA A 86 -0.90 0.35 8.09
N LEU A 87 -1.17 -0.13 6.88
CA LEU A 87 -2.51 -0.43 6.38
C LEU A 87 -3.21 -1.49 7.23
N GLN A 88 -2.52 -2.56 7.60
CA GLN A 88 -3.09 -3.59 8.46
C GLN A 88 -3.50 -3.04 9.83
N SER A 89 -2.68 -2.14 10.40
CA SER A 89 -3.03 -1.46 11.65
C SER A 89 -4.19 -0.49 11.48
N TYR A 90 -4.26 0.21 10.35
CA TYR A 90 -5.34 1.11 10.02
C TYR A 90 -6.67 0.38 9.84
N LEU A 91 -6.68 -0.73 9.09
CA LEU A 91 -7.82 -1.62 8.93
C LEU A 91 -8.34 -2.12 10.28
N GLN A 92 -7.45 -2.57 11.17
CA GLN A 92 -7.83 -2.98 12.53
C GLN A 92 -8.48 -1.85 13.34
N CYS A 93 -7.97 -0.62 13.19
CA CYS A 93 -8.55 0.56 13.84
C CYS A 93 -9.96 0.85 13.31
N LEU A 94 -10.15 0.86 11.98
CA LEU A 94 -11.45 1.05 11.36
C LEU A 94 -12.43 -0.07 11.76
N ASP A 95 -11.97 -1.32 11.81
CA ASP A 95 -12.82 -2.46 12.19
C ASP A 95 -13.18 -2.50 13.67
N ALA A 96 -12.40 -1.85 14.53
CA ALA A 96 -12.77 -1.66 15.93
C ALA A 96 -13.92 -0.65 16.10
N ASN A 97 -14.15 0.25 15.14
CA ASN A 97 -15.20 1.27 15.17
C ASN A 97 -16.37 0.93 14.21
N VAL A 98 -17.14 -0.12 14.55
CA VAL A 98 -18.32 -0.50 13.75
C VAL A 98 -19.52 0.45 13.89
N GLU A 99 -19.55 1.27 14.95
CA GLU A 99 -20.68 2.16 15.28
C GLU A 99 -20.49 3.60 14.79
N CYS A 100 -19.43 3.88 14.01
CA CYS A 100 -19.13 5.21 13.48
C CYS A 100 -19.06 6.29 14.56
N GLU A 101 -18.30 6.01 15.62
CA GLU A 101 -18.05 6.98 16.69
C GLU A 101 -17.39 8.26 16.13
N GLU A 102 -17.90 9.42 16.55
CA GLU A 102 -17.44 10.73 16.08
C GLU A 102 -15.91 10.89 16.29
N GLY A 103 -15.19 11.20 15.22
CA GLY A 103 -13.74 11.45 15.24
C GLY A 103 -12.86 10.19 15.28
N ALA A 104 -13.43 8.98 15.36
CA ALA A 104 -12.62 7.77 15.33
C ALA A 104 -12.05 7.47 13.93
N TYR A 105 -12.74 7.83 12.84
CA TYR A 105 -12.14 7.81 11.50
C TYR A 105 -10.88 8.69 11.45
N ASP A 106 -10.99 9.97 11.83
CA ASP A 106 -9.87 10.92 11.84
C ASP A 106 -8.71 10.44 12.71
N ALA A 107 -8.99 9.82 13.86
CA ALA A 107 -7.97 9.25 14.72
C ALA A 107 -7.23 8.10 14.03
N CYS A 108 -7.96 7.14 13.45
CA CYS A 108 -7.39 6.02 12.70
C CYS A 108 -6.57 6.51 11.49
N THR A 109 -7.08 7.47 10.74
CA THR A 109 -6.38 8.07 9.59
C THR A 109 -5.13 8.83 10.05
N GLY A 110 -5.20 9.54 11.16
CA GLY A 110 -4.06 10.25 11.75
C GLY A 110 -2.91 9.30 12.09
N ASP A 111 -3.21 8.19 12.77
CA ASP A 111 -2.23 7.16 13.10
C ASP A 111 -1.63 6.50 11.85
N TYR A 112 -2.46 6.23 10.83
CA TYR A 112 -2.02 5.71 9.53
C TYR A 112 -1.05 6.66 8.82
N MET A 113 -1.36 7.96 8.78
CA MET A 113 -0.49 8.97 8.16
C MET A 113 0.85 9.09 8.88
N VAL A 114 0.86 9.00 10.23
CA VAL A 114 2.10 9.00 11.01
C VAL A 114 2.93 7.74 10.73
N ALA A 115 2.30 6.57 10.65
CA ALA A 115 2.98 5.31 10.37
C ALA A 115 3.61 5.29 8.97
N THR A 116 2.87 5.71 7.94
CA THR A 116 3.35 5.75 6.56
C THR A 116 4.43 6.80 6.33
N ALA A 117 4.36 7.95 7.01
CA ALA A 117 5.42 8.97 6.95
C ALA A 117 6.76 8.50 7.53
N ALA A 118 6.76 7.45 8.36
CA ALA A 118 7.97 6.83 8.89
C ALA A 118 8.56 5.75 7.98
N CYS A 119 7.86 5.37 6.90
CA CYS A 119 8.32 4.33 6.00
C CYS A 119 9.54 4.74 5.18
N PRO A 120 10.41 3.78 4.79
CA PRO A 120 11.49 4.05 3.86
C PRO A 120 10.95 4.68 2.58
N SER A 121 11.54 5.79 2.16
CA SER A 121 11.15 6.45 0.91
C SER A 121 11.79 5.75 -0.28
N MET A 122 11.02 5.54 -1.35
CA MET A 122 11.58 5.16 -2.65
C MET A 122 12.34 6.34 -3.29
N PRO A 123 13.17 6.10 -4.32
CA PRO A 123 13.74 7.18 -5.13
C PRO A 123 12.63 8.13 -5.59
N ALA A 124 12.85 9.45 -5.51
CA ALA A 124 11.77 10.43 -5.67
C ALA A 124 10.95 10.29 -6.98
N GLY A 125 11.60 9.88 -8.08
CA GLY A 125 10.91 9.61 -9.35
C GLY A 125 10.03 8.36 -9.33
N VAL A 126 10.46 7.32 -8.61
CA VAL A 126 9.68 6.09 -8.38
C VAL A 126 8.49 6.41 -7.48
N GLN A 127 8.74 7.08 -6.35
CA GLN A 127 7.68 7.50 -5.42
C GLN A 127 6.61 8.35 -6.12
N THR A 128 7.01 9.34 -6.92
CA THR A 128 6.06 10.19 -7.66
C THR A 128 5.21 9.37 -8.64
N THR A 129 5.80 8.36 -9.30
CA THR A 129 5.08 7.52 -10.27
C THR A 129 4.13 6.58 -9.54
N PHE A 130 4.56 6.00 -8.42
CA PHE A 130 3.75 5.14 -7.56
C PHE A 130 2.54 5.90 -7.01
N ASP A 131 2.76 7.08 -6.43
CA ASP A 131 1.70 7.93 -5.87
C ASP A 131 0.69 8.38 -6.94
N ALA A 132 1.11 8.49 -8.21
CA ALA A 132 0.22 8.88 -9.31
C ALA A 132 -0.71 7.76 -9.79
N CYS A 133 -0.50 6.52 -9.34
CA CYS A 133 -1.36 5.39 -9.63
C CYS A 133 -2.57 5.29 -8.68
N LEU A 134 -2.48 5.91 -7.50
CA LEU A 134 -3.46 5.87 -6.41
C LEU A 134 -4.49 7.01 -6.53
#